data_AF-D8LYW5-F1
#
_entry.id   AF-D8LYW5-F1
#
_cell.length_a   1.000
_cell.length_b   1.000
_cell.length_c   1.000
_cell.angle_alpha   90.00
_cell.angle_beta   90.00
_cell.angle_gamma   90.00
#
_symmetry.space_group_name_H-M   'P 1'
#
loop_
_entity.id
_entity.type
_entity.pdbx_description
1 polymer ?
#
loop_
_entity_poly.entity_id
_entity_poly.type
_entity_poly.pdbx_seq_one_letter_code
_entity_poly.pdbx_strand_id
1 'polypeptide(L)'
;MEDSQEPHTDERCSVREMEVTVANEERHLSLKVETVHTEDSDTLQLELSDPSNASFLYYCIIREDEYENMITSQNVLIPFNQFPSHFLSILDRITETKTNRMSSLGGFFTFSICLEPLEEDGSQLLKVVQVSSFMSFPLISLPFRQANDSQLISYLLSLVRLYQDPDSASVSPSSAHSNSLLQRYRDLQRQYSHDTASLKQDYESSLHQIQQTLESQILSLRHQLDTLDQQHAASLDQQRQQWAAQLAALQQKLAASSASLLAAHGERDELRAAFDSLQDEANRLRRTAGEADSCKKSLADLQQAEKALAETAERTAKQLQEQTEKAEKASATLAEREAALEEAKKRQKELETAVKRLEREVEEGREREEGLEREKEEQKKAMETMAVQLAQLKTEHAKNVDYVKTLLHSNKMKDRAISCLNQEINKIKLGSHVASSL
;
A
#
# COMPACT_ATOMS: atom_id res chain seq x y z
N MET A 1 68.53 -94.62 -22.42
CA MET A 1 68.61 -93.58 -21.38
C MET A 1 69.94 -92.89 -21.58
N GLU A 2 69.94 -91.83 -22.36
CA GLU A 2 71.03 -90.87 -22.48
C GLU A 2 70.33 -89.57 -22.86
N ASP A 3 69.98 -88.80 -21.83
CA ASP A 3 69.44 -87.46 -21.97
C ASP A 3 70.51 -86.61 -22.64
N SER A 4 70.20 -86.16 -23.85
CA SER A 4 71.01 -85.18 -24.57
C SER A 4 70.81 -83.83 -23.87
N GLN A 5 71.75 -83.46 -23.00
CA GLN A 5 71.88 -82.09 -22.52
C GLN A 5 72.21 -81.19 -23.72
N GLU A 6 71.27 -80.32 -24.08
CA GLU A 6 71.50 -79.21 -24.99
C GLU A 6 72.64 -78.33 -24.44
N PRO A 7 73.53 -77.80 -25.30
CA PRO A 7 74.58 -76.90 -24.86
C PRO A 7 73.94 -75.58 -24.41
N HIS A 8 74.03 -75.27 -23.12
CA HIS A 8 73.79 -73.92 -22.62
C HIS A 8 74.73 -72.96 -23.36
N THR A 9 74.17 -72.17 -24.29
CA THR A 9 74.85 -71.03 -24.87
C THR A 9 75.22 -70.09 -23.73
N ASP A 10 76.52 -69.92 -23.51
CA ASP A 10 77.12 -69.00 -22.56
C ASP A 10 76.75 -67.56 -23.00
N GLU A 11 75.55 -67.09 -22.59
CA GLU A 11 75.09 -65.70 -22.77
C GLU A 11 75.86 -64.75 -21.84
N ARG A 12 77.21 -64.82 -21.85
CA ARG A 12 78.05 -64.05 -20.92
C ARG A 12 78.03 -62.57 -21.19
N CYS A 13 77.71 -62.16 -22.42
CA CYS A 13 77.69 -60.77 -22.84
C CYS A 13 76.56 -60.52 -23.83
N SER A 14 75.67 -59.58 -23.49
CA SER A 14 74.60 -59.12 -24.36
C SER A 14 74.73 -57.63 -24.62
N VAL A 15 74.56 -57.21 -25.88
CA VAL A 15 74.55 -55.80 -26.27
C VAL A 15 73.16 -55.45 -26.81
N ARG A 16 72.63 -54.30 -26.41
CA ARG A 16 71.33 -53.78 -26.83
C ARG A 16 71.41 -52.30 -27.15
N GLU A 17 70.89 -51.93 -28.31
CA GLU A 17 70.67 -50.52 -28.67
C GLU A 17 69.30 -50.07 -28.14
N MET A 18 69.26 -48.91 -27.50
CA MET A 18 68.06 -48.39 -26.87
C MET A 18 67.98 -46.86 -26.95
N GLU A 19 66.76 -46.35 -26.97
CA GLU A 19 66.48 -44.92 -26.85
C GLU A 19 66.33 -44.52 -25.39
N VAL A 20 67.25 -43.69 -24.90
CA VAL A 20 67.31 -43.20 -23.52
C VAL A 20 67.12 -41.70 -23.50
N THR A 21 66.25 -41.20 -22.63
CA THR A 21 66.08 -39.78 -22.39
C THR A 21 67.16 -39.30 -21.42
N VAL A 22 68.10 -38.48 -21.91
CA VAL A 22 69.17 -37.86 -21.13
C VAL A 22 68.94 -36.36 -21.10
N ALA A 23 68.73 -35.77 -19.92
CA ALA A 23 68.48 -34.32 -19.77
C ALA A 23 67.37 -33.75 -20.69
N ASN A 24 66.27 -34.51 -20.87
CA ASN A 24 65.14 -34.21 -21.77
C ASN A 24 65.43 -34.33 -23.27
N GLU A 25 66.58 -34.90 -23.67
CA GLU A 25 66.88 -35.25 -25.06
C GLU A 25 66.86 -36.78 -25.24
N GLU A 26 66.22 -37.26 -26.31
CA GLU A 26 66.30 -38.69 -26.67
C GLU A 26 67.62 -38.99 -27.37
N ARG A 27 68.35 -39.99 -26.86
CA ARG A 27 69.63 -40.45 -27.41
C ARG A 27 69.60 -41.95 -27.67
N HIS A 28 70.19 -42.37 -28.78
CA HIS A 28 70.43 -43.78 -29.07
C HIS A 28 71.71 -44.22 -28.38
N LEU A 29 71.57 -45.03 -27.32
CA LEU A 29 72.68 -45.54 -26.52
C LEU A 29 72.78 -47.06 -26.67
N SER A 30 73.98 -47.58 -26.49
CA SER A 30 74.26 -49.01 -26.46
C SER A 30 74.53 -49.45 -25.02
N LEU A 31 73.71 -50.38 -24.53
CA LEU A 31 73.90 -51.03 -23.24
C LEU A 31 74.51 -52.42 -23.45
N LYS A 32 75.69 -52.63 -22.88
CA LYS A 32 76.32 -53.94 -22.76
C LYS A 32 76.10 -54.47 -21.33
N VAL A 33 75.62 -55.70 -21.23
CA VAL A 33 75.35 -56.43 -19.99
C VAL A 33 76.23 -57.66 -19.96
N GLU A 34 77.10 -57.77 -18.96
CA GLU A 34 78.07 -58.85 -18.83
C GLU A 34 78.13 -59.37 -17.39
N THR A 35 78.07 -60.69 -17.23
CA THR A 35 78.25 -61.34 -15.91
C THR A 35 79.66 -61.91 -15.83
N VAL A 36 80.49 -61.29 -15.01
CA VAL A 36 81.87 -61.70 -14.77
C VAL A 36 81.92 -62.55 -13.52
N HIS A 37 82.24 -63.83 -13.70
CA HIS A 37 82.42 -64.79 -12.63
C HIS A 37 83.87 -64.74 -12.18
N THR A 38 84.11 -64.41 -10.91
CA THR A 38 85.44 -64.46 -10.30
C THR A 38 85.49 -65.57 -9.26
N GLU A 39 86.68 -66.01 -8.85
CA GLU A 39 86.80 -67.09 -7.85
C GLU A 39 86.10 -66.77 -6.51
N ASP A 40 85.93 -65.48 -6.21
CA ASP A 40 85.41 -64.98 -4.92
C ASP A 40 83.95 -64.50 -4.96
N SER A 41 83.43 -64.09 -6.12
CA SER A 41 82.04 -63.59 -6.28
C SER A 41 81.65 -63.41 -7.74
N ASP A 42 80.36 -63.49 -8.03
CA ASP A 42 79.82 -63.08 -9.33
C ASP A 42 79.53 -61.57 -9.34
N THR A 43 79.87 -60.93 -10.46
CA THR A 43 79.69 -59.50 -10.66
C THR A 43 78.94 -59.22 -11.95
N LEU A 44 77.88 -58.43 -11.86
CA LEU A 44 77.14 -57.95 -13.01
C LEU A 44 77.67 -56.58 -13.41
N GLN A 45 78.20 -56.50 -14.62
CA GLN A 45 78.70 -55.27 -15.22
C GLN A 45 77.74 -54.80 -16.30
N LEU A 46 77.24 -53.58 -16.13
CA LEU A 46 76.43 -52.86 -17.09
C LEU A 46 77.25 -51.68 -17.61
N GLU A 47 77.39 -51.58 -18.92
CA GLU A 47 78.13 -50.52 -19.60
C GLU A 47 77.19 -49.81 -20.57
N LEU A 48 77.08 -48.50 -20.42
CA LEU A 48 76.27 -47.64 -21.28
C LEU A 48 77.18 -46.73 -22.08
N SER A 49 77.11 -46.83 -23.41
CA SER A 49 77.96 -46.10 -24.36
C SER A 49 77.14 -45.41 -25.45
N ASP A 50 77.67 -44.34 -26.04
CA ASP A 50 77.06 -43.67 -27.20
C ASP A 50 77.87 -44.00 -28.46
N PRO A 51 77.29 -44.65 -29.48
CA PRO A 51 78.00 -44.97 -30.72
C PRO A 51 78.45 -43.72 -31.49
N SER A 52 77.83 -42.56 -31.23
CA SER A 52 78.18 -41.28 -31.86
C SER A 52 79.20 -40.49 -31.04
N ASN A 53 79.44 -40.84 -29.77
CA ASN A 53 80.33 -40.13 -28.87
C ASN A 53 81.20 -41.10 -28.06
N ALA A 54 82.42 -41.32 -28.54
CA ALA A 54 83.39 -42.24 -27.94
C ALA A 54 83.80 -41.88 -26.50
N SER A 55 83.58 -40.64 -26.03
CA SER A 55 83.84 -40.24 -24.64
C SER A 55 82.65 -40.43 -23.69
N PHE A 56 81.48 -40.78 -24.22
CA PHE A 56 80.29 -41.04 -23.43
C PHE A 56 80.30 -42.50 -22.98
N LEU A 57 80.66 -42.71 -21.71
CA LEU A 57 80.81 -44.04 -21.14
C LEU A 57 80.44 -44.02 -19.66
N TYR A 58 79.48 -44.86 -19.30
CA TYR A 58 78.98 -45.01 -17.95
C TYR A 58 78.96 -46.48 -17.54
N TYR A 59 79.28 -46.76 -16.29
CA TYR A 59 79.32 -48.11 -15.73
C TYR A 59 78.45 -48.25 -14.49
N CYS A 60 77.75 -49.37 -14.40
CA CYS A 60 77.15 -49.86 -13.16
C CYS A 60 77.70 -51.26 -12.91
N ILE A 61 78.37 -51.45 -11.77
CA ILE A 61 78.93 -52.73 -11.36
C ILE A 61 78.20 -53.14 -10.10
N ILE A 62 77.60 -54.32 -10.12
CA ILE A 62 76.77 -54.85 -9.04
C ILE A 62 77.37 -56.18 -8.63
N ARG A 63 77.90 -56.25 -7.42
CA ARG A 63 78.39 -57.51 -6.86
C ARG A 63 77.25 -58.29 -6.26
N GLU A 64 77.37 -59.62 -6.20
CA GLU A 64 76.34 -60.49 -5.63
C GLU A 64 76.01 -60.12 -4.16
N ASP A 65 77.01 -59.75 -3.36
CA ASP A 65 76.84 -59.31 -1.97
C ASP A 65 76.17 -57.93 -1.83
N GLU A 66 76.30 -57.07 -2.85
CA GLU A 66 75.68 -55.74 -2.91
C GLU A 66 74.27 -55.77 -3.53
N TYR A 67 73.94 -56.84 -4.26
CA TYR A 67 72.72 -56.97 -5.04
C TYR A 67 71.45 -56.87 -4.18
N GLU A 68 71.40 -57.59 -3.06
CA GLU A 68 70.24 -57.56 -2.15
C GLU A 68 69.96 -56.14 -1.63
N ASN A 69 71.01 -55.37 -1.31
CA ASN A 69 70.83 -54.00 -0.83
C ASN A 69 70.38 -53.06 -1.95
N MET A 70 70.82 -53.29 -3.19
CA MET A 70 70.59 -52.38 -4.30
C MET A 70 69.29 -52.65 -5.06
N ILE A 71 68.90 -53.92 -5.23
CA ILE A 71 67.76 -54.32 -6.05
C ILE A 71 66.55 -54.67 -5.19
N THR A 72 66.73 -55.36 -4.06
CA THR A 72 65.61 -55.69 -3.15
C THR A 72 65.05 -54.43 -2.48
N SER A 73 65.88 -53.41 -2.25
CA SER A 73 65.43 -52.09 -1.76
C SER A 73 64.48 -51.36 -2.73
N GLN A 74 64.45 -51.79 -3.99
CA GLN A 74 63.55 -51.27 -5.03
C GLN A 74 62.29 -52.12 -5.19
N ASN A 75 62.04 -53.06 -4.27
CA ASN A 75 60.94 -54.04 -4.31
C ASN A 75 60.99 -55.00 -5.50
N VAL A 76 62.19 -55.26 -6.04
CA VAL A 76 62.40 -56.26 -7.09
C VAL A 76 62.81 -57.58 -6.43
N LEU A 77 61.95 -58.59 -6.48
CA LEU A 77 62.15 -59.91 -5.86
C LEU A 77 62.70 -60.93 -6.87
N ILE A 78 63.80 -60.58 -7.54
CA ILE A 78 64.44 -61.44 -8.54
C ILE A 78 65.82 -61.86 -8.00
N PRO A 79 66.19 -63.15 -8.00
CA PRO A 79 67.53 -63.59 -7.63
C PRO A 79 68.63 -63.03 -8.55
N PHE A 80 69.84 -62.82 -8.03
CA PHE A 80 70.98 -62.25 -8.77
C PHE A 80 71.23 -62.95 -10.12
N ASN A 81 71.24 -64.28 -10.14
CA ASN A 81 71.50 -65.07 -11.35
C ASN A 81 70.41 -64.96 -12.45
N GLN A 82 69.18 -64.58 -12.08
CA GLN A 82 68.08 -64.40 -13.03
C GLN A 82 67.94 -62.95 -13.48
N PHE A 83 68.45 -62.01 -12.70
CA PHE A 83 68.29 -60.59 -12.94
C PHE A 83 68.75 -60.11 -14.33
N PRO A 84 69.94 -60.46 -14.85
CA PRO A 84 70.38 -60.00 -16.16
C PRO A 84 69.38 -60.37 -17.28
N SER A 85 68.91 -61.63 -17.27
CA SER A 85 67.95 -62.12 -18.26
C SER A 85 66.59 -61.41 -18.16
N HIS A 86 66.11 -61.17 -16.94
CA HIS A 86 64.85 -60.43 -16.72
C HIS A 86 64.97 -58.96 -17.10
N PHE A 87 66.09 -58.32 -16.76
CA PHE A 87 66.35 -56.93 -17.10
C PHE A 87 66.41 -56.74 -18.61
N LEU A 88 67.14 -57.60 -19.33
CA LEU A 88 67.18 -57.61 -20.79
C LEU A 88 65.81 -57.86 -21.42
N SER A 89 65.02 -58.79 -20.88
CA SER A 89 63.66 -59.04 -21.37
C SER A 89 62.72 -57.83 -21.18
N ILE A 90 62.87 -57.08 -20.09
CA ILE A 90 62.14 -55.82 -19.89
C ILE A 90 62.55 -54.81 -20.95
N LEU A 91 63.86 -54.64 -21.19
CA LEU A 91 64.37 -53.72 -22.19
C LEU A 91 63.86 -54.09 -23.59
N ASP A 92 63.97 -55.36 -23.98
CA ASP A 92 63.51 -55.85 -25.29
C ASP A 92 62.02 -55.55 -25.50
N ARG A 93 61.17 -55.74 -24.48
CA ARG A 93 59.74 -55.38 -24.53
C ARG A 93 59.51 -53.88 -24.69
N ILE A 94 60.35 -53.03 -24.10
CA ILE A 94 60.25 -51.57 -24.24
C ILE A 94 60.62 -51.16 -25.67
N THR A 95 61.68 -51.75 -26.24
CA THR A 95 62.10 -51.47 -27.62
C THR A 95 61.06 -51.96 -28.64
N GLU A 96 60.47 -53.14 -28.42
CA GLU A 96 59.40 -53.70 -29.24
C GLU A 96 58.11 -52.86 -29.18
N THR A 97 57.73 -52.35 -28.00
CA THR A 97 56.52 -51.51 -27.87
C THR A 97 56.69 -50.13 -28.48
N LYS A 98 57.89 -49.55 -28.46
CA LYS A 98 58.21 -48.30 -29.17
C LYS A 98 58.14 -48.46 -30.70
N THR A 99 58.66 -49.57 -31.22
CA THR A 99 58.68 -49.85 -32.66
C THR A 99 57.31 -50.30 -33.19
N ASN A 100 56.53 -51.04 -32.38
CA ASN A 100 55.27 -51.63 -32.78
C ASN A 100 54.08 -50.88 -32.12
N ARG A 101 53.69 -49.75 -32.73
CA ARG A 101 52.60 -48.85 -32.25
C ARG A 101 51.22 -49.51 -32.05
N MET A 102 51.04 -50.78 -32.44
CA MET A 102 49.77 -51.51 -32.33
C MET A 102 49.64 -52.38 -31.07
N SER A 103 50.70 -52.54 -30.27
CA SER A 103 50.72 -53.49 -29.14
C SER A 103 50.77 -52.84 -27.76
N SER A 104 50.43 -51.54 -27.64
CA SER A 104 50.30 -50.93 -26.32
C SER A 104 49.20 -51.66 -25.55
N LEU A 105 49.59 -52.47 -24.57
CA LEU A 105 48.74 -53.03 -23.51
C LEU A 105 47.83 -51.90 -22.98
N GLY A 106 46.60 -51.84 -23.50
CA GLY A 106 45.56 -50.82 -23.27
C GLY A 106 46.12 -49.42 -22.98
N GLY A 107 46.21 -48.54 -24.00
CA GLY A 107 46.87 -47.22 -24.08
C GLY A 107 46.79 -46.22 -22.91
N PHE A 108 47.02 -46.66 -21.68
CA PHE A 108 47.03 -45.92 -20.43
C PHE A 108 48.46 -45.79 -19.87
N PHE A 109 49.39 -46.63 -20.33
CA PHE A 109 50.78 -46.66 -19.88
C PHE A 109 51.75 -46.79 -21.06
N THR A 110 52.87 -46.10 -20.93
CA THR A 110 54.04 -46.14 -21.83
C THR A 110 55.27 -46.41 -20.98
N PHE A 111 56.30 -47.00 -21.55
CA PHE A 111 57.56 -47.21 -20.84
C PHE A 111 58.64 -46.31 -21.44
N SER A 112 59.43 -45.68 -20.58
CA SER A 112 60.54 -44.81 -20.96
C SER A 112 61.77 -45.17 -20.15
N ILE A 113 62.94 -45.07 -20.78
CA ILE A 113 64.23 -45.24 -20.11
C ILE A 113 64.84 -43.84 -19.98
N CYS A 114 65.14 -43.43 -18.75
CA CYS A 114 65.65 -42.10 -18.45
C CYS A 114 66.99 -42.21 -17.73
N LEU A 115 67.92 -41.31 -18.04
CA LEU A 115 69.19 -41.19 -17.35
C LEU A 115 69.25 -39.81 -16.67
N GLU A 116 69.06 -39.80 -15.36
CA GLU A 116 68.95 -38.57 -14.57
C GLU A 116 70.26 -38.29 -13.80
N PRO A 117 70.72 -37.04 -13.72
CA PRO A 117 71.89 -36.71 -12.90
C PRO A 117 71.57 -36.90 -11.41
N LEU A 118 72.45 -37.57 -10.68
CA LEU A 118 72.43 -37.58 -9.22
C LEU A 118 73.24 -36.38 -8.72
N GLU A 119 72.74 -35.65 -7.73
CA GLU A 119 73.32 -34.36 -7.28
C GLU A 119 74.76 -34.49 -6.72
N GLU A 120 75.24 -35.71 -6.50
CA GLU A 120 76.55 -36.01 -5.93
C GLU A 120 77.42 -36.83 -6.91
N ASP A 121 78.66 -36.37 -7.10
CA ASP A 121 79.79 -37.08 -7.73
C ASP A 121 79.70 -37.42 -9.23
N GLY A 122 78.87 -36.72 -10.02
CA GLY A 122 78.77 -36.96 -11.47
C GLY A 122 78.19 -38.34 -11.80
N SER A 123 77.58 -38.99 -10.82
CA SER A 123 76.83 -40.21 -10.99
C SER A 123 75.46 -39.90 -11.62
N GLN A 124 74.93 -40.87 -12.36
CA GLN A 124 73.65 -40.78 -13.04
C GLN A 124 72.81 -42.00 -12.67
N LEU A 125 71.49 -41.82 -12.62
CA LEU A 125 70.56 -42.86 -12.26
C LEU A 125 69.79 -43.28 -13.52
N LEU A 126 70.07 -44.49 -14.01
CA LEU A 126 69.33 -45.08 -15.12
C LEU A 126 68.02 -45.64 -14.57
N LYS A 127 66.91 -45.03 -14.95
CA LYS A 127 65.56 -45.43 -14.53
C LYS A 127 64.80 -46.03 -15.70
N VAL A 128 64.20 -47.19 -15.48
CA VAL A 128 63.12 -47.67 -16.33
C VAL A 128 61.81 -47.25 -15.67
N VAL A 129 61.05 -46.39 -16.36
CA VAL A 129 59.87 -45.75 -15.81
C VAL A 129 58.65 -46.14 -16.63
N GLN A 130 57.58 -46.51 -15.93
CA GLN A 130 56.25 -46.63 -16.51
C GLN A 130 55.53 -45.28 -16.37
N VAL A 131 55.22 -44.65 -17.50
CA VAL A 131 54.59 -43.34 -17.60
C VAL A 131 53.12 -43.49 -17.98
N SER A 132 52.24 -42.87 -17.20
CA SER A 132 50.81 -42.68 -17.49
C SER A 132 50.49 -41.20 -17.66
N SER A 133 49.29 -40.87 -18.13
CA SER A 133 48.81 -39.48 -18.20
C SER A 133 48.73 -38.78 -16.84
N PHE A 134 48.73 -39.52 -15.74
CA PHE A 134 48.58 -38.98 -14.39
C PHE A 134 49.85 -39.06 -13.54
N MET A 135 50.68 -40.07 -13.75
CA MET A 135 51.82 -40.38 -12.87
C MET A 135 52.91 -41.16 -13.61
N SER A 136 54.14 -41.07 -13.10
CA SER A 136 55.30 -41.86 -13.51
C SER A 136 55.76 -42.76 -12.37
N PHE A 137 55.93 -44.05 -12.64
CA PHE A 137 56.35 -45.04 -11.65
C PHE A 137 57.69 -45.67 -12.05
N PRO A 138 58.76 -45.51 -11.25
CA PRO A 138 60.03 -46.17 -11.53
C PRO A 138 59.93 -47.67 -11.23
N LEU A 139 60.22 -48.50 -12.23
CA LEU A 139 60.25 -49.96 -12.10
C LEU A 139 61.61 -50.45 -11.58
N ILE A 140 62.68 -49.82 -12.05
CA ILE A 140 64.03 -50.09 -11.62
C ILE A 140 64.90 -48.85 -11.85
N SER A 141 65.83 -48.61 -10.93
CA SER A 141 66.74 -47.48 -10.88
C SER A 141 68.15 -47.99 -10.59
N LEU A 142 69.06 -47.88 -11.55
CA LEU A 142 70.43 -48.39 -11.42
C LEU A 142 71.42 -47.23 -11.39
N PRO A 143 72.32 -47.16 -10.39
CA PRO A 143 73.31 -46.09 -10.30
C PRO A 143 74.45 -46.35 -11.28
N PHE A 144 74.59 -45.48 -12.26
CA PHE A 144 75.69 -45.44 -13.21
C PHE A 144 76.70 -44.37 -12.80
N ARG A 145 77.98 -44.67 -12.92
CA ARG A 145 79.07 -43.72 -12.71
C ARG A 145 79.76 -43.44 -14.03
N GLN A 146 80.14 -42.18 -14.24
CA GLN A 146 80.93 -41.82 -15.40
C GLN A 146 82.28 -42.55 -15.34
N ALA A 147 82.70 -43.12 -16.47
CA ALA A 147 84.01 -43.72 -16.58
C ALA A 147 85.11 -42.68 -16.36
N ASN A 148 86.11 -43.02 -15.56
CA ASN A 148 87.31 -42.21 -15.46
C ASN A 148 88.22 -42.44 -16.69
N ASP A 149 89.24 -41.60 -16.86
CA ASP A 149 90.13 -41.66 -18.03
C ASP A 149 90.76 -43.04 -18.24
N SER A 150 91.14 -43.76 -17.17
CA SER A 150 91.75 -45.08 -17.30
C SER A 150 90.77 -46.15 -17.76
N GLN A 151 89.52 -46.11 -17.28
CA GLN A 151 88.43 -46.97 -17.73
C GLN A 151 88.08 -46.67 -19.19
N LEU A 152 87.96 -45.39 -19.54
CA LEU A 152 87.66 -44.96 -20.90
C LEU A 152 88.74 -45.41 -21.88
N ILE A 153 90.02 -45.22 -21.54
CA ILE A 153 91.14 -45.69 -22.38
C ILE A 153 91.08 -47.22 -22.55
N SER A 154 90.80 -47.97 -21.48
CA SER A 154 90.71 -49.43 -21.53
C SER A 154 89.56 -49.90 -22.44
N TYR A 155 88.42 -49.22 -22.38
CA TYR A 155 87.28 -49.45 -23.25
C TYR A 155 87.60 -49.13 -24.73
N LEU A 156 88.20 -47.97 -25.00
CA LEU A 156 88.57 -47.62 -26.37
C LEU A 156 89.61 -48.60 -26.95
N LEU A 157 90.55 -49.07 -26.15
CA LEU A 157 91.51 -50.10 -26.57
C LEU A 157 90.84 -51.44 -26.85
N SER A 158 89.82 -51.83 -26.08
CA SER A 158 89.08 -53.08 -26.33
C SER A 158 88.28 -52.99 -27.62
N LEU A 159 87.64 -51.84 -27.90
CA LEU A 159 86.98 -51.58 -29.18
C LEU A 159 87.98 -51.64 -30.35
N VAL A 160 89.13 -50.97 -30.23
CA VAL A 160 90.15 -50.98 -31.29
C VAL A 160 90.64 -52.41 -31.58
N ARG A 161 90.84 -53.22 -30.55
CA ARG A 161 91.22 -54.63 -30.71
C ARG A 161 90.12 -55.45 -31.39
N LEU A 162 88.87 -55.23 -31.01
CA LEU A 162 87.71 -55.89 -31.62
C LEU A 162 87.64 -55.61 -33.13
N TYR A 163 87.98 -54.39 -33.57
CA TYR A 163 87.97 -54.01 -34.98
C TYR A 163 89.28 -54.29 -35.74
N GLN A 164 90.39 -54.57 -35.05
CA GLN A 164 91.71 -54.81 -35.66
C GLN A 164 92.02 -56.28 -35.91
N ASP A 165 91.30 -57.22 -35.30
CA ASP A 165 91.57 -58.66 -35.43
C ASP A 165 91.04 -59.21 -36.78
N PRO A 166 91.91 -59.49 -37.78
CA PRO A 166 91.49 -59.93 -39.11
C PRO A 166 91.32 -61.47 -39.20
N ASP A 167 91.61 -62.23 -38.13
CA ASP A 167 91.70 -63.69 -38.17
C ASP A 167 90.33 -64.42 -38.08
N SER A 168 89.20 -63.69 -38.11
CA SER A 168 87.88 -64.31 -38.32
C SER A 168 87.51 -64.51 -39.81
N ALA A 169 88.34 -64.04 -40.76
CA ALA A 169 88.13 -64.21 -42.20
C ALA A 169 89.29 -64.97 -42.86
N SER A 170 89.32 -66.29 -42.65
CA SER A 170 90.28 -67.21 -43.27
C SER A 170 90.25 -67.19 -44.81
N VAL A 171 91.45 -67.44 -45.39
CA VAL A 171 91.79 -67.89 -46.76
C VAL A 171 92.36 -66.82 -47.72
N SER A 172 93.69 -66.81 -47.82
CA SER A 172 94.46 -66.24 -48.93
C SER A 172 94.16 -66.95 -50.26
N PRO A 173 93.90 -66.26 -51.39
CA PRO A 173 93.72 -66.94 -52.67
C PRO A 173 94.95 -66.87 -53.57
N SER A 174 95.28 -68.03 -54.13
CA SER A 174 96.02 -68.23 -55.38
C SER A 174 95.49 -67.31 -56.49
N SER A 175 96.36 -66.77 -57.34
CA SER A 175 96.07 -65.67 -58.30
C SER A 175 94.96 -65.95 -59.31
N ALA A 176 94.65 -67.21 -59.62
CA ALA A 176 93.49 -67.58 -60.44
C ALA A 176 92.16 -67.44 -59.69
N HIS A 177 92.16 -67.71 -58.38
CA HIS A 177 91.02 -67.49 -57.50
C HIS A 177 90.85 -66.00 -57.18
N SER A 178 91.95 -65.24 -57.12
CA SER A 178 91.92 -63.77 -57.00
C SER A 178 91.24 -63.11 -58.21
N ASN A 179 91.54 -63.52 -59.44
CA ASN A 179 90.86 -62.99 -60.63
C ASN A 179 89.37 -63.37 -60.71
N SER A 180 89.02 -64.61 -60.31
CA SER A 180 87.63 -65.05 -60.20
C SER A 180 86.86 -64.30 -59.11
N LEU A 181 87.49 -64.09 -57.94
CA LEU A 181 86.95 -63.29 -56.85
C LEU A 181 86.79 -61.82 -57.24
N LEU A 182 87.74 -61.23 -57.96
CA LEU A 182 87.64 -59.85 -58.45
C LEU A 182 86.50 -59.69 -59.46
N GLN A 183 86.28 -60.69 -60.31
CA GLN A 183 85.17 -60.67 -61.26
C GLN A 183 83.84 -60.85 -60.53
N ARG A 184 83.76 -61.80 -59.58
CA ARG A 184 82.59 -61.97 -58.71
C ARG A 184 82.31 -60.73 -57.87
N TYR A 185 83.34 -60.04 -57.39
CA TYR A 185 83.22 -58.78 -56.66
C TYR A 185 82.67 -57.67 -57.56
N ARG A 186 83.15 -57.56 -58.81
CA ARG A 186 82.61 -56.60 -59.79
C ARG A 186 81.16 -56.88 -60.15
N ASP A 187 80.79 -58.14 -60.35
CA ASP A 187 79.43 -58.54 -60.65
C ASP A 187 78.51 -58.31 -59.45
N LEU A 188 78.98 -58.61 -58.23
CA LEU A 188 78.28 -58.31 -56.99
C LEU A 188 78.15 -56.80 -56.76
N GLN A 189 79.17 -56.02 -57.09
CA GLN A 189 79.13 -54.55 -57.02
C GLN A 189 78.12 -53.97 -58.01
N ARG A 190 78.05 -54.52 -59.24
CA ARG A 190 77.01 -54.14 -60.22
C ARG A 190 75.62 -54.51 -59.72
N GLN A 191 75.47 -55.69 -59.11
CA GLN A 191 74.21 -56.13 -58.53
C GLN A 191 73.79 -55.21 -57.39
N TYR A 192 74.66 -54.94 -56.41
CA TYR A 192 74.37 -53.97 -55.34
C TYR A 192 74.04 -52.59 -55.89
N SER A 193 74.77 -52.10 -56.89
CA SER A 193 74.48 -50.81 -57.51
C SER A 193 73.11 -50.80 -58.20
N HIS A 194 72.73 -51.91 -58.84
CA HIS A 194 71.43 -52.07 -59.48
C HIS A 194 70.31 -52.16 -58.45
N ASP A 195 70.47 -53.00 -57.43
CA ASP A 195 69.50 -53.18 -56.34
C ASP A 195 69.32 -51.87 -55.57
N THR A 196 70.41 -51.13 -55.32
CA THR A 196 70.34 -49.81 -54.68
C THR A 196 69.61 -48.79 -55.55
N ALA A 197 69.81 -48.81 -56.87
CA ALA A 197 69.11 -47.92 -57.79
C ALA A 197 67.62 -48.28 -57.91
N SER A 198 67.30 -49.57 -58.01
CA SER A 198 65.92 -50.08 -58.02
C SER A 198 65.20 -49.72 -56.74
N LEU A 199 65.81 -49.98 -55.58
CA LEU A 199 65.21 -49.68 -54.28
C LEU A 199 64.99 -48.18 -54.10
N LYS A 200 65.91 -47.32 -54.58
CA LYS A 200 65.71 -45.87 -54.59
C LYS A 200 64.53 -45.46 -55.46
N GLN A 201 64.41 -46.03 -56.65
CA GLN A 201 63.29 -45.75 -57.56
C GLN A 201 61.95 -46.21 -56.97
N ASP A 202 61.91 -47.38 -56.32
CA ASP A 202 60.71 -47.89 -55.65
C ASP A 202 60.32 -47.01 -54.46
N TYR A 203 61.31 -46.56 -53.67
CA TYR A 203 61.09 -45.64 -52.57
C TYR A 203 60.56 -44.27 -53.03
N GLU A 204 61.15 -43.70 -54.08
CA GLU A 204 60.68 -42.44 -54.69
C GLU A 204 59.25 -42.58 -55.24
N SER A 205 58.94 -43.72 -55.88
CA SER A 205 57.60 -44.01 -56.39
C SER A 205 56.58 -44.16 -55.26
N SER A 206 56.96 -44.85 -54.18
CA SER A 206 56.12 -45.01 -52.98
C SER A 206 55.87 -43.67 -52.28
N LEU A 207 56.91 -42.84 -52.12
CA LEU A 207 56.76 -41.49 -51.57
C LEU A 207 55.79 -40.65 -52.40
N HIS A 208 55.89 -40.70 -53.73
CA HIS A 208 54.99 -39.94 -54.60
C HIS A 208 53.54 -40.43 -54.49
N GLN A 209 53.31 -41.75 -54.37
CA GLN A 209 51.98 -42.31 -54.14
C GLN A 209 51.39 -41.89 -52.78
N ILE A 210 52.20 -41.89 -51.73
CA ILE A 210 51.78 -41.43 -50.40
C ILE A 210 51.43 -39.95 -50.44
N GLN A 211 52.25 -39.12 -51.10
CA GLN A 211 51.97 -37.69 -51.28
C GLN A 211 50.65 -37.44 -52.01
N GLN A 212 50.43 -38.10 -53.15
CA GLN A 212 49.17 -37.99 -53.90
C GLN A 212 47.96 -38.43 -53.06
N THR A 213 48.11 -39.50 -52.29
CA THR A 213 47.04 -40.00 -51.41
C THR A 213 46.71 -38.98 -50.31
N LEU A 214 47.72 -38.43 -49.66
CA LEU A 214 47.54 -37.40 -48.63
C LEU A 214 46.92 -36.12 -49.19
N GLU A 215 47.36 -35.66 -50.36
CA GLU A 215 46.77 -34.50 -51.03
C GLU A 215 45.29 -34.72 -51.37
N SER A 216 44.93 -35.91 -51.86
CA SER A 216 43.53 -36.28 -52.14
C SER A 216 42.67 -36.29 -50.86
N GLN A 217 43.21 -36.79 -49.76
CA GLN A 217 42.53 -36.81 -48.46
C GLN A 217 42.35 -35.39 -47.91
N ILE A 218 43.38 -34.54 -48.02
CA ILE A 218 43.31 -33.12 -47.61
C ILE A 218 42.22 -32.39 -48.41
N LEU A 219 42.15 -32.60 -49.72
CA LEU A 219 41.11 -31.99 -50.56
C LEU A 219 39.71 -32.49 -50.20
N SER A 220 39.55 -33.80 -49.95
CA SER A 220 38.29 -34.38 -49.50
C SER A 220 37.84 -33.81 -48.15
N LEU A 221 38.75 -33.69 -47.18
CA LEU A 221 38.44 -33.14 -45.86
C LEU A 221 38.08 -31.65 -45.94
N ARG A 222 38.78 -30.87 -46.77
CA ARG A 222 38.43 -29.46 -47.02
C ARG A 222 37.02 -29.34 -47.59
N HIS A 223 36.67 -30.17 -48.56
CA HIS A 223 35.33 -30.17 -49.14
C HIS A 223 34.24 -30.55 -48.11
N GLN A 224 34.51 -31.51 -47.22
CA GLN A 224 33.60 -31.87 -46.14
C GLN A 224 33.40 -30.72 -45.14
N LEU A 225 34.49 -30.02 -44.77
CA LEU A 225 34.43 -28.82 -43.93
C LEU A 225 33.61 -27.72 -44.58
N ASP A 226 33.86 -27.40 -45.86
CA ASP A 226 33.09 -26.38 -46.59
C ASP A 226 31.59 -26.73 -46.65
N THR A 227 31.27 -28.02 -46.81
CA THR A 227 29.89 -28.51 -46.81
C THR A 227 29.23 -28.37 -45.44
N LEU A 228 29.95 -28.71 -44.37
CA LEU A 228 29.47 -28.52 -43.00
C LEU A 228 29.26 -27.04 -42.69
N ASP A 229 30.19 -26.17 -43.06
CA ASP A 229 30.06 -24.72 -42.86
C ASP A 229 28.84 -24.15 -43.60
N GLN A 230 28.58 -24.60 -44.83
CA GLN A 230 27.37 -24.21 -45.57
C GLN A 230 26.09 -24.71 -44.89
N GLN A 231 26.07 -25.94 -44.36
CA GLN A 231 24.93 -26.47 -43.62
C GLN A 231 24.70 -25.72 -42.31
N HIS A 232 25.77 -25.39 -41.58
CA HIS A 232 25.70 -24.60 -40.36
C HIS A 232 25.20 -23.19 -40.63
N ALA A 233 25.69 -22.52 -41.69
CA ALA A 233 25.21 -21.20 -42.10
C ALA A 233 23.72 -21.21 -42.45
N ALA A 234 23.28 -22.19 -43.26
CA ALA A 234 21.87 -22.34 -43.63
C ALA A 234 20.96 -22.61 -42.43
N SER A 235 21.40 -23.46 -41.49
CA SER A 235 20.67 -23.75 -40.26
C SER A 235 20.56 -22.52 -39.34
N LEU A 236 21.64 -21.75 -39.19
CA LEU A 236 21.63 -20.50 -38.43
C LEU A 236 20.70 -19.45 -39.05
N ASP A 237 20.70 -19.30 -40.37
CA ASP A 237 19.78 -18.38 -41.05
C ASP A 237 18.32 -18.83 -40.93
N GLN A 238 18.04 -20.14 -41.00
CA GLN A 238 16.71 -20.68 -40.74
C GLN A 238 16.25 -20.39 -39.31
N GLN A 239 17.12 -20.59 -38.31
CA GLN A 239 16.80 -20.25 -36.92
C GLN A 239 16.57 -18.76 -36.73
N ARG A 240 17.40 -17.89 -37.34
CA ARG A 240 17.21 -16.44 -37.30
C ARG A 240 15.87 -16.02 -37.88
N GLN A 241 15.47 -16.59 -39.02
CA GLN A 241 14.17 -16.33 -39.63
C GLN A 241 13.01 -16.82 -38.75
N GLN A 242 13.14 -18.01 -38.13
CA GLN A 242 12.14 -18.52 -37.18
C GLN A 242 11.98 -17.59 -35.97
N TRP A 243 13.08 -17.15 -35.35
CA TRP A 243 13.04 -16.22 -34.22
C TRP A 243 12.48 -14.86 -34.61
N ALA A 244 12.85 -14.33 -35.78
CA ALA A 244 12.28 -13.08 -36.30
C ALA A 244 10.77 -13.17 -36.51
N ALA A 245 10.28 -14.29 -37.07
CA ALA A 245 8.85 -14.54 -37.26
C ALA A 245 8.10 -14.66 -35.91
N GLN A 246 8.69 -15.36 -34.94
CA GLN A 246 8.11 -15.46 -33.59
C GLN A 246 8.05 -14.10 -32.89
N LEU A 247 9.10 -13.29 -33.00
CA LEU A 247 9.14 -11.93 -32.46
C LEU A 247 8.06 -11.05 -33.09
N ALA A 248 7.92 -11.09 -34.41
CA ALA A 248 6.87 -10.35 -35.13
C ALA A 248 5.45 -10.79 -34.69
N ALA A 249 5.23 -12.10 -34.53
CA ALA A 249 3.94 -12.62 -34.05
C ALA A 249 3.63 -12.17 -32.60
N LEU A 250 4.63 -12.15 -31.72
CA LEU A 250 4.46 -11.64 -30.36
C LEU A 250 4.21 -10.13 -30.34
N GLN A 251 4.91 -9.36 -31.17
CA GLN A 251 4.66 -7.93 -31.33
C GLN A 251 3.23 -7.66 -31.82
N GLN A 252 2.73 -8.45 -32.79
CA GLN A 252 1.36 -8.33 -33.26
C GLN A 252 0.34 -8.68 -32.17
N LYS A 253 0.57 -9.75 -31.38
CA LYS A 253 -0.29 -10.10 -30.24
C LYS A 253 -0.30 -8.99 -29.17
N LEU A 254 0.87 -8.42 -28.88
CA LEU A 254 0.99 -7.31 -27.94
C LEU A 254 0.23 -6.08 -28.44
N ALA A 255 0.41 -5.70 -29.71
CA ALA A 255 -0.32 -4.60 -30.33
C ALA A 255 -1.85 -4.82 -30.30
N ALA A 256 -2.32 -6.03 -30.62
CA ALA A 256 -3.73 -6.39 -30.55
C ALA A 256 -4.29 -6.29 -29.12
N SER A 257 -3.56 -6.80 -28.13
CA SER A 257 -3.94 -6.69 -26.71
C SER A 257 -3.96 -5.24 -26.23
N SER A 258 -3.01 -4.41 -26.66
CA SER A 258 -2.96 -2.99 -26.34
C SER A 258 -4.14 -2.23 -26.95
N ALA A 259 -4.49 -2.51 -28.21
CA ALA A 259 -5.68 -1.94 -28.85
C ALA A 259 -6.97 -2.36 -28.14
N SER A 260 -7.08 -3.62 -27.73
CA SER A 260 -8.24 -4.11 -26.96
C SER A 260 -8.34 -3.45 -25.58
N LEU A 261 -7.22 -3.24 -24.89
CA LEU A 261 -7.20 -2.53 -23.60
C LEU A 261 -7.58 -1.05 -23.75
N LEU A 262 -7.10 -0.38 -24.81
CA LEU A 262 -7.50 0.99 -25.12
C LEU A 262 -9.00 1.09 -25.40
N ALA A 263 -9.57 0.16 -26.16
CA ALA A 263 -11.01 0.09 -26.40
C ALA A 263 -11.79 -0.12 -25.10
N ALA A 264 -11.37 -1.08 -24.26
CA ALA A 264 -11.99 -1.34 -22.96
C ALA A 264 -11.86 -0.14 -22.00
N HIS A 265 -10.75 0.60 -22.05
CA HIS A 265 -10.60 1.85 -21.30
C HIS A 265 -11.57 2.92 -21.78
N GLY A 266 -11.75 3.06 -23.10
CA GLY A 266 -12.77 3.94 -23.69
C GLY A 266 -14.17 3.59 -23.20
N GLU A 267 -14.57 2.32 -23.29
CA GLU A 267 -15.87 1.84 -22.79
C GLU A 267 -16.04 2.10 -21.29
N ARG A 268 -14.99 1.89 -20.48
CA ARG A 268 -15.02 2.15 -19.04
C ARG A 268 -15.20 3.64 -18.75
N ASP A 269 -14.54 4.51 -19.49
CA ASP A 269 -14.64 5.96 -19.30
C ASP A 269 -16.03 6.48 -19.76
N GLU A 270 -16.61 5.92 -20.82
CA GLU A 270 -18.01 6.17 -21.21
C GLU A 270 -19.00 5.72 -20.13
N LEU A 271 -18.82 4.51 -19.58
CA LEU A 271 -19.64 4.02 -18.47
C LEU A 271 -19.50 4.90 -17.22
N ARG A 272 -18.31 5.42 -16.95
CA ARG A 272 -18.07 6.33 -15.83
C ARG A 272 -18.78 7.67 -16.03
N ALA A 273 -18.71 8.25 -17.23
CA ALA A 273 -19.45 9.46 -17.56
C ALA A 273 -20.98 9.25 -17.44
N ALA A 274 -21.48 8.09 -17.87
CA ALA A 274 -22.89 7.73 -17.70
C ALA A 274 -23.27 7.57 -16.22
N PHE A 275 -22.41 6.94 -15.41
CA PHE A 275 -22.61 6.80 -13.97
C PHE A 275 -22.63 8.16 -13.26
N ASP A 276 -21.69 9.05 -13.57
CA ASP A 276 -21.63 10.41 -13.01
C ASP A 276 -22.90 11.19 -13.38
N SER A 277 -23.39 11.09 -14.62
CA SER A 277 -24.65 11.69 -15.05
C SER A 277 -25.86 11.12 -14.30
N LEU A 278 -25.90 9.80 -14.07
CA LEU A 278 -26.96 9.16 -13.29
C LEU A 278 -26.91 9.58 -11.81
N GLN A 279 -25.70 9.75 -11.27
CA GLN A 279 -25.51 10.22 -9.90
C GLN A 279 -25.96 11.67 -9.73
N ASP A 280 -25.68 12.53 -10.71
CA ASP A 280 -26.18 13.90 -10.75
C ASP A 280 -27.71 13.95 -10.83
N GLU A 281 -28.32 13.10 -11.66
CA GLU A 281 -29.77 13.00 -11.76
C GLU A 281 -30.41 12.45 -10.47
N ALA A 282 -29.79 11.45 -9.84
CA ALA A 282 -30.22 10.95 -8.53
C ALA A 282 -30.11 12.04 -7.44
N ASN A 283 -29.05 12.84 -7.47
CA ASN A 283 -28.89 13.98 -6.54
C ASN A 283 -29.94 15.06 -6.80
N ARG A 284 -30.30 15.35 -8.06
CA ARG A 284 -31.41 16.25 -8.41
C ARG A 284 -32.73 15.73 -7.89
N LEU A 285 -33.06 14.46 -8.13
CA LEU A 285 -34.26 13.82 -7.61
C LEU A 285 -34.32 13.83 -6.08
N ARG A 286 -33.18 13.67 -5.40
CA ARG A 286 -33.11 13.76 -3.94
C ARG A 286 -33.40 15.19 -3.44
N ARG A 287 -32.93 16.21 -4.15
CA ARG A 287 -33.24 17.61 -3.84
C ARG A 287 -34.71 17.92 -4.06
N THR A 288 -35.27 17.52 -5.21
CA THR A 288 -36.70 17.75 -5.50
C THR A 288 -37.60 16.97 -4.54
N ALA A 289 -37.21 15.76 -4.12
CA ALA A 289 -37.92 15.04 -3.07
C ALA A 289 -37.85 15.78 -1.72
N GLY A 290 -36.68 16.33 -1.35
CA GLY A 290 -36.52 17.16 -0.16
C GLY A 290 -37.35 18.45 -0.21
N GLU A 291 -37.43 19.11 -1.37
CA GLU A 291 -38.30 20.26 -1.62
C GLU A 291 -39.78 19.88 -1.53
N ALA A 292 -40.18 18.72 -2.06
CA ALA A 292 -41.54 18.21 -1.94
C ALA A 292 -41.91 17.89 -0.49
N ASP A 293 -41.00 17.29 0.28
CA ASP A 293 -41.21 17.05 1.71
C ASP A 293 -41.25 18.36 2.52
N SER A 294 -40.46 19.36 2.15
CA SER A 294 -40.58 20.71 2.71
C SER A 294 -41.93 21.34 2.38
N CYS A 295 -42.41 21.20 1.13
CA CYS A 295 -43.74 21.66 0.74
C CYS A 295 -44.84 20.93 1.51
N LYS A 296 -44.73 19.60 1.72
CA LYS A 296 -45.68 18.84 2.55
C LYS A 296 -45.71 19.35 3.99
N LYS A 297 -44.56 19.65 4.58
CA LYS A 297 -44.50 20.26 5.93
C LYS A 297 -45.17 21.63 5.94
N SER A 298 -44.82 22.53 5.01
CA SER A 298 -45.46 23.84 4.91
C SER A 298 -46.97 23.74 4.67
N LEU A 299 -47.42 22.74 3.91
CA LEU A 299 -48.85 22.49 3.67
C LEU A 299 -49.55 21.97 4.94
N ALA A 300 -48.90 21.10 5.71
CA ALA A 300 -49.40 20.67 7.02
C ALA A 300 -49.44 21.84 8.03
N ASP A 301 -48.41 22.69 8.06
CA ASP A 301 -48.36 23.90 8.89
C ASP A 301 -49.47 24.89 8.48
N LEU A 302 -49.72 25.06 7.18
CA LEU A 302 -50.82 25.88 6.66
C LEU A 302 -52.18 25.29 7.05
N GLN A 303 -52.37 23.97 6.96
CA GLN A 303 -53.60 23.31 7.42
C GLN A 303 -53.82 23.49 8.92
N GLN A 304 -52.74 23.43 9.72
CA GLN A 304 -52.81 23.68 11.16
C GLN A 304 -53.11 25.15 11.47
N ALA A 305 -52.53 26.08 10.71
CA ALA A 305 -52.82 27.51 10.80
C ALA A 305 -54.26 27.83 10.40
N GLU A 306 -54.78 27.19 9.34
CA GLU A 306 -56.17 27.31 8.90
C GLU A 306 -57.14 26.78 9.96
N LYS A 307 -56.82 25.64 10.58
CA LYS A 307 -57.59 25.11 11.72
C LYS A 307 -57.55 26.05 12.92
N ALA A 308 -56.39 26.60 13.27
CA ALA A 308 -56.26 27.57 14.36
C ALA A 308 -57.05 28.86 14.05
N LEU A 309 -57.01 29.35 12.81
CA LEU A 309 -57.81 30.47 12.35
C LEU A 309 -59.31 30.18 12.46
N ALA A 310 -59.77 29.01 12.04
CA ALA A 310 -61.16 28.59 12.19
C ALA A 310 -61.58 28.55 13.67
N GLU A 311 -60.74 28.01 14.56
CA GLU A 311 -60.99 28.02 16.01
C GLU A 311 -61.03 29.46 16.59
N THR A 312 -60.16 30.36 16.12
CA THR A 312 -60.20 31.78 16.54
C THR A 312 -61.42 32.51 15.98
N ALA A 313 -61.83 32.22 14.75
CA ALA A 313 -63.04 32.75 14.14
C ALA A 313 -64.29 32.28 14.92
N GLU A 314 -64.34 31.03 15.35
CA GLU A 314 -65.42 30.51 16.19
C GLU A 314 -65.44 31.17 17.58
N ARG A 315 -64.28 31.36 18.21
CA ARG A 315 -64.16 32.07 19.50
C ARG A 315 -64.58 33.53 19.40
N THR A 316 -64.17 34.22 18.35
CA THR A 316 -64.54 35.62 18.11
C THR A 316 -66.02 35.76 17.76
N ALA A 317 -66.61 34.82 17.02
CA ALA A 317 -68.05 34.76 16.78
C ALA A 317 -68.84 34.58 18.09
N LYS A 318 -68.41 33.66 18.97
CA LYS A 318 -69.03 33.48 20.30
C LYS A 318 -68.89 34.72 21.18
N GLN A 319 -67.72 35.36 21.20
CA GLN A 319 -67.51 36.62 21.92
C GLN A 319 -68.38 37.76 21.36
N LEU A 320 -68.52 37.87 20.05
CA LEU A 320 -69.43 38.83 19.41
C LEU A 320 -70.87 38.56 19.81
N GLN A 321 -71.31 37.30 19.80
CA GLN A 321 -72.66 36.92 20.23
C GLN A 321 -72.91 37.29 21.70
N GLU A 322 -71.97 37.01 22.59
CA GLU A 322 -72.07 37.41 24.01
C GLU A 322 -72.10 38.95 24.17
N GLN A 323 -71.33 39.68 23.36
CA GLN A 323 -71.34 41.15 23.38
C GLN A 323 -72.65 41.71 22.82
N THR A 324 -73.23 41.11 21.78
CA THR A 324 -74.54 41.51 21.26
C THR A 324 -75.65 41.25 22.30
N GLU A 325 -75.64 40.09 22.98
CA GLU A 325 -76.61 39.80 24.03
C GLU A 325 -76.46 40.75 25.24
N LYS A 326 -75.22 41.12 25.61
CA LYS A 326 -74.97 42.13 26.65
C LYS A 326 -75.43 43.52 26.21
N ALA A 327 -75.21 43.91 24.96
CA ALA A 327 -75.65 45.18 24.40
C ALA A 327 -77.18 45.26 24.33
N GLU A 328 -77.85 44.18 23.92
CA GLU A 328 -79.32 44.09 23.91
C GLU A 328 -79.90 44.24 25.32
N LYS A 329 -79.34 43.53 26.32
CA LYS A 329 -79.73 43.67 27.73
C LYS A 329 -79.50 45.09 28.25
N ALA A 330 -78.37 45.70 27.91
CA ALA A 330 -78.09 47.10 28.28
C ALA A 330 -79.07 48.07 27.62
N SER A 331 -79.42 47.86 26.34
CA SER A 331 -80.40 48.68 25.62
C SER A 331 -81.81 48.57 26.22
N ALA A 332 -82.21 47.37 26.65
CA ALA A 332 -83.49 47.15 27.32
C ALA A 332 -83.53 47.88 28.68
N THR A 333 -82.46 47.83 29.47
CA THR A 333 -82.37 48.58 30.74
C THR A 333 -82.32 50.09 30.54
N LEU A 334 -81.76 50.58 29.42
CA LEU A 334 -81.79 52.00 29.06
C LEU A 334 -83.20 52.44 28.66
N ALA A 335 -83.91 51.63 27.87
CA ALA A 335 -85.30 51.90 27.51
C ALA A 335 -86.23 51.94 28.75
N GLU A 336 -86.05 51.04 29.72
CA GLU A 336 -86.78 51.10 31.00
C GLU A 336 -86.44 52.36 31.80
N ARG A 337 -85.16 52.78 31.84
CA ARG A 337 -84.76 54.02 32.51
C ARG A 337 -85.29 55.27 31.82
N GLU A 338 -85.34 55.30 30.50
CA GLU A 338 -85.92 56.40 29.73
C GLU A 338 -87.43 56.52 29.98
N ALA A 339 -88.15 55.39 30.03
CA ALA A 339 -89.58 55.37 30.38
C ALA A 339 -89.84 55.89 31.80
N ALA A 340 -89.03 55.47 32.78
CA ALA A 340 -89.12 55.95 34.16
C ALA A 340 -88.79 57.46 34.28
N LEU A 341 -87.87 57.96 33.46
CA LEU A 341 -87.46 59.37 33.46
C LEU A 341 -88.52 60.27 32.82
N GLU A 342 -89.24 59.81 31.78
CA GLU A 342 -90.40 60.51 31.25
C GLU A 342 -91.59 60.51 32.22
N GLU A 343 -91.81 59.42 32.97
CA GLU A 343 -92.82 59.40 34.04
C GLU A 343 -92.47 60.39 35.17
N ALA A 344 -91.18 60.50 35.53
CA ALA A 344 -90.69 61.46 36.50
C ALA A 344 -90.86 62.92 36.02
N LYS A 345 -90.57 63.21 34.74
CA LYS A 345 -90.81 64.54 34.15
C LYS A 345 -92.29 64.92 34.12
N LYS A 346 -93.19 63.95 33.89
CA LYS A 346 -94.63 64.17 33.93
C LYS A 346 -95.10 64.52 35.34
N ARG A 347 -94.63 63.79 36.36
CA ARG A 347 -94.88 64.12 37.79
C ARG A 347 -94.30 65.48 38.18
N GLN A 348 -93.12 65.85 37.67
CA GLN A 348 -92.52 67.16 37.92
C GLN A 348 -93.37 68.30 37.35
N LYS A 349 -93.90 68.17 36.13
CA LYS A 349 -94.80 69.18 35.53
C LYS A 349 -96.12 69.31 36.30
N GLU A 350 -96.69 68.19 36.77
CA GLU A 350 -97.90 68.19 37.60
C GLU A 350 -97.66 68.90 38.95
N LEU A 351 -96.51 68.65 39.58
CA LEU A 351 -96.08 69.35 40.80
C LEU A 351 -95.82 70.85 40.56
N GLU A 352 -95.18 71.25 39.46
CA GLU A 352 -95.00 72.66 39.11
C GLU A 352 -96.34 73.38 38.88
N THR A 353 -97.33 72.72 38.27
CA THR A 353 -98.68 73.29 38.14
C THR A 353 -99.42 73.39 39.47
N ALA A 354 -99.20 72.45 40.41
CA ALA A 354 -99.76 72.51 41.75
C ALA A 354 -99.11 73.63 42.60
N VAL A 355 -97.79 73.82 42.49
CA VAL A 355 -97.04 74.89 43.17
C VAL A 355 -97.52 76.26 42.67
N LYS A 356 -97.63 76.48 41.36
CA LYS A 356 -98.16 77.75 40.81
C LYS A 356 -99.59 78.06 41.22
N ARG A 357 -100.40 77.04 41.52
CA ARG A 357 -101.77 77.20 42.04
C ARG A 357 -101.76 77.59 43.52
N LEU A 358 -100.93 76.94 44.32
CA LEU A 358 -100.79 77.24 45.75
C LEU A 358 -100.15 78.62 46.00
N GLU A 359 -99.17 79.04 45.18
CA GLU A 359 -98.60 80.38 45.24
C GLU A 359 -99.66 81.46 44.97
N ARG A 360 -100.60 81.20 44.06
CA ARG A 360 -101.71 82.12 43.76
C ARG A 360 -102.75 82.16 44.90
N GLU A 361 -103.02 81.04 45.55
CA GLU A 361 -103.91 80.96 46.73
C GLU A 361 -103.28 81.64 47.98
N VAL A 362 -101.95 81.62 48.12
CA VAL A 362 -101.23 82.31 49.21
C VAL A 362 -101.18 83.83 49.01
N GLU A 363 -100.96 84.31 47.78
CA GLU A 363 -100.98 85.75 47.49
C GLU A 363 -102.38 86.35 47.72
N GLU A 364 -103.44 85.65 47.30
CA GLU A 364 -104.83 86.04 47.59
C GLU A 364 -105.19 85.96 49.09
N GLY A 365 -104.49 85.13 49.87
CA GLY A 365 -104.62 85.09 51.32
C GLY A 365 -103.99 86.32 51.99
N ARG A 366 -102.81 86.72 51.50
CA ARG A 366 -102.04 87.86 52.01
C ARG A 366 -102.73 89.20 51.75
N GLU A 367 -103.33 89.38 50.58
CA GLU A 367 -104.11 90.59 50.25
C GLU A 367 -105.39 90.72 51.10
N ARG A 368 -106.03 89.59 51.46
CA ARG A 368 -107.21 89.59 52.36
C ARG A 368 -106.80 89.88 53.81
N GLU A 369 -105.62 89.46 54.25
CA GLU A 369 -105.11 89.69 55.59
C GLU A 369 -104.70 91.16 55.80
N GLU A 370 -104.03 91.79 54.81
CA GLU A 370 -103.72 93.23 54.84
C GLU A 370 -104.97 94.13 54.71
N GLY A 371 -106.05 93.65 54.11
CA GLY A 371 -107.35 94.33 54.08
C GLY A 371 -108.04 94.35 55.45
N LEU A 372 -108.03 93.21 56.15
CA LEU A 372 -108.64 93.05 57.48
C LEU A 372 -107.87 93.80 58.58
N GLU A 373 -106.57 94.01 58.41
CA GLU A 373 -105.75 94.73 59.39
C GLU A 373 -105.95 96.25 59.30
N ARG A 374 -106.18 96.80 58.11
CA ARG A 374 -106.61 98.21 57.93
C ARG A 374 -108.02 98.46 58.49
N GLU A 375 -108.94 97.51 58.33
CA GLU A 375 -110.31 97.58 58.88
C GLU A 375 -110.33 97.52 60.42
N LYS A 376 -109.42 96.76 61.05
CA LYS A 376 -109.25 96.72 62.51
C LYS A 376 -108.69 98.02 63.08
N GLU A 377 -107.75 98.66 62.39
CA GLU A 377 -107.17 99.94 62.82
C GLU A 377 -108.20 101.09 62.73
N GLU A 378 -109.09 101.05 61.73
CA GLU A 378 -110.21 101.97 61.57
C GLU A 378 -111.33 101.73 62.59
N GLN A 379 -111.66 100.47 62.91
CA GLN A 379 -112.59 100.14 64.00
C GLN A 379 -112.07 100.57 65.37
N LYS A 380 -110.76 100.49 65.62
CA LYS A 380 -110.15 100.92 66.89
C LYS A 380 -110.23 102.44 67.08
N LYS A 381 -109.99 103.22 66.02
CA LYS A 381 -110.17 104.68 66.04
C LYS A 381 -111.64 105.09 66.21
N ALA A 382 -112.57 104.39 65.57
CA ALA A 382 -114.01 104.63 65.72
C ALA A 382 -114.51 104.37 67.16
N MET A 383 -113.95 103.35 67.83
CA MET A 383 -114.29 102.97 69.20
C MET A 383 -113.77 103.97 70.25
N GLU A 384 -112.59 104.56 70.05
CA GLU A 384 -112.06 105.63 70.90
C GLU A 384 -112.87 106.94 70.76
N THR A 385 -113.35 107.28 69.56
CA THR A 385 -114.27 108.41 69.37
C THR A 385 -115.64 108.19 70.02
N MET A 386 -116.17 106.95 70.01
CA MET A 386 -117.42 106.62 70.74
C MET A 386 -117.24 106.65 72.26
N ALA A 387 -116.07 106.27 72.78
CA ALA A 387 -115.78 106.34 74.22
C ALA A 387 -115.74 107.79 74.73
N VAL A 388 -115.25 108.74 73.92
CA VAL A 388 -115.26 110.18 74.24
C VAL A 388 -116.68 110.77 74.17
N GLN A 389 -117.50 110.35 73.20
CA GLN A 389 -118.91 110.77 73.10
C GLN A 389 -119.80 110.19 74.22
N LEU A 390 -119.51 108.97 74.70
CA LEU A 390 -120.18 108.37 75.87
C LEU A 390 -119.82 109.04 77.19
N ALA A 391 -118.60 109.60 77.32
CA ALA A 391 -118.19 110.38 78.49
C ALA A 391 -118.86 111.78 78.52
N GLN A 392 -119.08 112.39 77.35
CA GLN A 392 -119.82 113.65 77.22
C GLN A 392 -121.32 113.47 77.49
N LEU A 393 -121.93 112.37 77.04
CA LEU A 393 -123.34 112.04 77.35
C LEU A 393 -123.58 111.72 78.83
N LYS A 394 -122.61 111.11 79.54
CA LYS A 394 -122.71 110.89 80.99
C LYS A 394 -122.64 112.18 81.80
N THR A 395 -121.92 113.20 81.33
CA THR A 395 -121.83 114.51 81.99
C THR A 395 -123.05 115.40 81.70
N GLU A 396 -123.70 115.26 80.54
CA GLU A 396 -125.02 115.86 80.29
C GLU A 396 -126.15 115.17 81.05
N HIS A 397 -126.10 113.84 81.22
CA HIS A 397 -127.12 113.13 81.97
C HIS A 397 -127.09 113.47 83.48
N ALA A 398 -125.91 113.68 84.06
CA ALA A 398 -125.77 114.13 85.45
C ALA A 398 -126.32 115.56 85.69
N LYS A 399 -126.15 116.48 84.74
CA LYS A 399 -126.75 117.83 84.81
C LYS A 399 -128.28 117.80 84.66
N ASN A 400 -128.82 116.89 83.84
CA ASN A 400 -130.26 116.72 83.68
C ASN A 400 -130.92 116.05 84.90
N VAL A 401 -130.22 115.18 85.63
CA VAL A 401 -130.74 114.59 86.88
C VAL A 401 -130.88 115.61 88.01
N ASP A 402 -129.97 116.58 88.11
CA ASP A 402 -130.09 117.66 89.11
C ASP A 402 -131.14 118.72 88.73
N TYR A 403 -131.38 118.95 87.42
CA TYR A 403 -132.48 119.78 86.92
C TYR A 403 -133.86 119.14 87.21
N VAL A 404 -133.96 117.81 87.10
CA VAL A 404 -135.19 117.07 87.45
C VAL A 404 -135.43 117.07 88.97
N LYS A 405 -134.39 117.03 89.81
CA LYS A 405 -134.53 117.20 91.26
C LYS A 405 -135.07 118.57 91.67
N THR A 406 -134.68 119.64 90.97
CA THR A 406 -135.21 120.99 91.22
C THR A 406 -136.66 121.13 90.76
N LEU A 407 -137.04 120.48 89.65
CA LEU A 407 -138.43 120.41 89.18
C LEU A 407 -139.35 119.57 90.10
N LEU A 408 -138.85 118.49 90.70
CA LEU A 408 -139.62 117.68 91.66
C LEU A 408 -139.82 118.38 93.02
N HIS A 409 -138.90 119.26 93.43
CA HIS A 409 -139.12 120.11 94.61
C HIS A 409 -140.09 121.27 94.31
N SER A 410 -140.07 121.82 93.09
CA SER A 410 -141.05 122.82 92.63
C SER A 410 -142.48 122.26 92.55
N ASN A 411 -142.64 121.00 92.12
CA ASN A 411 -143.97 120.36 92.11
C ASN A 411 -144.49 120.05 93.52
N LYS A 412 -143.63 119.65 94.47
CA LYS A 412 -144.05 119.48 95.87
C LYS A 412 -144.52 120.77 96.54
N MET A 413 -143.96 121.92 96.16
CA MET A 413 -144.42 123.24 96.62
C MET A 413 -145.76 123.64 95.98
N LYS A 414 -145.99 123.28 94.71
CA LYS A 414 -147.27 123.51 94.03
C LYS A 414 -148.40 122.61 94.55
N ASP A 415 -148.12 121.35 94.86
CA ASP A 415 -149.11 120.43 95.41
C ASP A 415 -149.51 120.81 96.85
N ARG A 416 -148.60 121.37 97.65
CA ARG A 416 -148.96 121.95 98.96
C ARG A 416 -149.79 123.24 98.82
N ALA A 417 -149.50 124.09 97.84
CA ALA A 417 -150.30 125.28 97.58
C ALA A 417 -151.72 124.93 97.07
N ILE A 418 -151.86 123.89 96.24
CA ILE A 418 -153.16 123.38 95.77
C ILE A 418 -153.94 122.72 96.91
N SER A 419 -153.27 122.04 97.85
CA SER A 419 -153.92 121.49 99.04
C SER A 419 -154.42 122.58 100.01
N CYS A 420 -153.72 123.71 100.13
CA CYS A 420 -154.19 124.86 100.91
C CYS A 420 -155.35 125.62 100.21
N LEU A 421 -155.31 125.75 98.88
CA LEU A 421 -156.40 126.34 98.10
C LEU A 421 -157.68 125.50 98.11
N ASN A 422 -157.58 124.17 98.08
CA ASN A 422 -158.76 123.30 98.21
C ASN A 422 -159.37 123.30 99.62
N GLN A 423 -158.58 123.58 100.65
CA GLN A 423 -159.09 123.77 102.01
C GLN A 423 -159.78 125.14 102.20
N GLU A 424 -159.38 126.17 101.46
CA GLU A 424 -160.08 127.47 101.42
C GLU A 424 -161.30 127.48 100.49
N ILE A 425 -161.30 126.72 99.39
CA ILE A 425 -162.47 126.55 98.52
C ILE A 425 -163.60 125.79 99.23
N ASN A 426 -163.28 124.83 100.11
CA ASN A 426 -164.29 124.20 100.97
C ASN A 426 -164.72 125.07 102.16
N LYS A 427 -163.95 126.09 102.54
CA LYS A 427 -164.43 127.16 103.45
C LYS A 427 -165.41 128.13 102.77
N ILE A 428 -165.48 128.14 101.43
CA ILE A 428 -166.32 129.08 100.67
C ILE A 428 -167.63 128.42 100.14
N LYS A 429 -167.73 127.08 100.09
CA LYS A 429 -168.92 126.39 99.55
C LYS A 429 -169.96 125.85 100.56
N LEU A 430 -169.81 126.09 101.86
CA LEU A 430 -170.84 125.74 102.86
C LEU A 430 -171.31 126.94 103.71
N GLY A 431 -171.29 128.13 103.14
CA GLY A 431 -171.77 129.37 103.77
C GLY A 431 -172.61 130.27 102.86
N SER A 432 -173.62 129.74 102.17
CA SER A 432 -174.83 130.44 101.65
C SER A 432 -175.57 129.44 100.75
N HIS A 433 -176.81 129.00 100.91
CA HIS A 433 -178.07 129.58 101.40
C HIS A 433 -178.96 128.39 101.83
N VAL A 434 -179.43 128.30 103.08
CA VAL A 434 -180.79 128.66 103.56
C VAL A 434 -181.74 129.28 102.53
N ALA A 435 -182.89 128.60 102.36
CA ALA A 435 -184.14 128.88 101.62
C ALA A 435 -184.30 127.87 100.46
N SER A 436 -184.99 126.74 100.62
CA SER A 436 -186.44 126.55 100.88
C SER A 436 -186.60 125.04 101.12
N SER A 437 -187.36 124.47 102.06
CA SER A 437 -188.57 124.89 102.76
C SER A 437 -188.71 124.05 104.04
N LEU A 438 -189.38 124.66 105.03
CA LEU A 438 -189.97 124.08 106.26
C LEU A 438 -189.05 123.52 107.34
#